data_AF-A0A269WAN5-F1
#
_entry.id   AF-A0A269WAN5-F1
#
_cell.length_a   1.000
_cell.length_b   1.000
_cell.length_c   1.000
_cell.angle_alpha   90.00
_cell.angle_beta   90.00
_cell.angle_gamma   90.00
#
_symmetry.space_group_name_H-M   'P 1'
#
loop_
_entity.id
_entity.type
_entity.pdbx_description
1 polymer ?
#
loop_
_entity_poly.entity_id
_entity_poly.type
_entity_poly.pdbx_seq_one_letter_code
_entity_poly.pdbx_strand_id
1 'polypeptide(L)'
;MKKRILLSMLVLLLMSTSAAAAHPGRTDSKGGHTCRTNCERWGLKYGEYHYHNGGSSSSSSGGSAASKSSAPKSSSSSASKPKESKPAYVKSGLKVFINGSALQFGSDPIIENNTNLVPLREIAERMGAQVSWNKSAGAIGVQRENYKMTLTLGSKTVYYNGKAETIAAPPRVINGVTYVPVQVFARGLGASLSYDASANALRITL
;
A
#
# COMPACT_ATOMS: atom_id res chain seq x y z
N MET A 1 -8.17 65.18 4.35
CA MET A 1 -9.24 65.38 5.36
C MET A 1 -10.37 64.44 4.94
N LYS A 2 -10.87 63.44 5.68
CA LYS A 2 -11.27 63.35 7.08
C LYS A 2 -11.23 61.88 7.56
N LYS A 3 -11.06 61.73 8.87
CA LYS A 3 -10.90 60.51 9.68
C LYS A 3 -12.23 59.74 9.88
N ARG A 4 -12.06 58.52 10.44
CA ARG A 4 -13.02 57.62 11.15
C ARG A 4 -13.59 56.55 10.19
N ILE A 5 -13.39 55.27 10.43
CA ILE A 5 -13.95 54.50 11.55
C ILE A 5 -12.96 53.41 12.01
N LEU A 6 -12.53 53.49 13.27
CA LEU A 6 -12.07 52.37 14.08
C LEU A 6 -13.33 51.75 14.72
N LEU A 7 -13.54 50.44 14.60
CA LEU A 7 -13.90 49.56 15.72
C LEU A 7 -14.16 48.12 15.22
N SER A 8 -13.76 47.15 16.05
CA SER A 8 -14.17 45.73 16.02
C SER A 8 -13.47 44.80 15.02
N MET A 9 -12.20 44.46 15.27
CA MET A 9 -11.64 43.15 14.92
C MET A 9 -10.53 42.76 15.91
N LEU A 10 -10.78 42.96 17.21
CA LEU A 10 -10.01 42.34 18.27
C LEU A 10 -10.89 41.22 18.86
N VAL A 11 -10.28 40.05 19.03
CA VAL A 11 -10.86 38.82 19.60
C VAL A 11 -11.64 37.97 18.58
N LEU A 12 -10.92 37.09 17.85
CA LEU A 12 -11.16 35.62 17.88
C LEU A 12 -10.14 34.85 17.02
N LEU A 13 -8.83 35.07 17.21
CA LEU A 13 -7.81 34.14 16.69
C LEU A 13 -7.48 33.07 17.76
N LEU A 14 -8.53 32.45 18.32
CA LEU A 14 -8.40 31.28 19.19
C LEU A 14 -8.29 30.03 18.31
N MET A 15 -7.05 29.66 18.07
CA MET A 15 -6.54 28.29 18.22
C MET A 15 -7.48 27.17 17.74
N SER A 16 -7.64 27.04 16.43
CA SER A 16 -8.04 25.76 15.84
C SER A 16 -6.83 24.83 15.83
N THR A 17 -6.49 24.26 16.99
CA THR A 17 -5.57 23.12 17.04
C THR A 17 -6.31 21.91 16.44
N SER A 18 -6.11 21.66 15.15
CA SER A 18 -6.46 20.38 14.54
C SER A 18 -5.74 19.29 15.31
N ALA A 19 -6.47 18.54 16.14
CA ALA A 19 -5.95 17.33 16.75
C ALA A 19 -5.70 16.31 15.63
N ALA A 20 -4.47 16.26 15.11
CA ALA A 20 -4.01 15.14 14.33
C ALA A 20 -3.96 13.92 15.27
N ALA A 21 -4.96 13.05 15.18
CA ALA A 21 -5.00 11.81 15.95
C ALA A 21 -3.90 10.87 15.42
N ALA A 22 -2.67 11.05 15.92
CA ALA A 22 -1.61 10.07 15.76
C ALA A 22 -2.03 8.77 16.46
N HIS A 23 -2.13 7.68 15.69
CA HIS A 23 -2.43 6.35 16.26
C HIS A 23 -1.18 5.77 16.93
N PRO A 24 -1.36 5.02 18.04
CA PRO A 24 -0.23 4.50 18.80
C PRO A 24 0.57 3.49 17.95
N GLY A 25 1.83 3.82 17.72
CA GLY A 25 2.78 2.97 17.00
C GLY A 25 4.11 3.69 16.85
N ARG A 26 5.23 3.02 17.15
CA ARG A 26 6.56 3.53 16.84
C ARG A 26 6.77 3.40 15.33
N THR A 27 6.88 4.53 14.65
CA THR A 27 7.36 4.62 13.27
C THR A 27 8.82 4.18 13.22
N ASP A 28 9.17 3.32 12.28
CA ASP A 28 10.52 2.83 12.06
C ASP A 28 11.41 3.90 11.40
N SER A 29 12.71 3.61 11.25
CA SER A 29 13.67 4.51 10.59
C SER A 29 13.33 4.80 9.12
N LYS A 30 12.40 4.04 8.53
CA LYS A 30 11.91 4.21 7.17
C LYS A 30 10.62 5.01 7.12
N GLY A 31 10.09 5.50 8.24
CA GLY A 31 8.87 6.31 8.24
C GLY A 31 7.59 5.48 8.14
N GLY A 32 7.64 4.16 8.38
CA GLY A 32 6.44 3.33 8.40
C GLY A 32 6.31 2.51 9.67
N HIS A 33 5.15 1.89 9.84
CA HIS A 33 4.91 1.00 10.96
C HIS A 33 3.76 0.05 10.68
N THR A 34 3.71 -1.01 11.47
CA THR A 34 2.61 -1.96 11.49
C THR A 34 1.50 -1.46 12.41
N CYS A 35 0.28 -1.33 11.89
CA CYS A 35 -0.89 -1.02 12.69
C CYS A 35 -1.20 -2.17 13.67
N ARG A 36 -1.24 -1.86 14.97
CA ARG A 36 -1.40 -2.86 16.05
C ARG A 36 -2.50 -2.54 17.05
N THR A 37 -3.20 -1.43 16.91
CA THR A 37 -4.28 -1.05 17.83
C THR A 37 -5.28 -0.25 17.03
N ASN A 38 -6.58 -0.42 17.29
CA ASN A 38 -7.68 0.37 16.71
C ASN A 38 -7.63 0.54 15.17
N CYS A 39 -7.00 -0.38 14.44
CA CYS A 39 -6.72 -0.24 13.01
C CYS A 39 -7.97 0.00 12.17
N GLU A 40 -9.07 -0.67 12.52
CA GLU A 40 -10.36 -0.55 11.85
C GLU A 40 -10.94 0.86 11.93
N ARG A 41 -10.66 1.60 13.03
CA ARG A 41 -11.03 3.02 13.17
C ARG A 41 -10.33 3.92 12.16
N TRP A 42 -9.19 3.46 11.64
CA TRP A 42 -8.42 4.14 10.60
C TRP A 42 -8.53 3.45 9.24
N GLY A 43 -9.48 2.54 9.07
CA GLY A 43 -9.71 1.81 7.81
C GLY A 43 -8.62 0.80 7.45
N LEU A 44 -7.79 0.39 8.42
CA LEU A 44 -6.68 -0.54 8.23
C LEU A 44 -6.95 -1.88 8.91
N LYS A 45 -6.38 -2.97 8.39
CA LYS A 45 -6.44 -4.27 9.06
C LYS A 45 -5.39 -4.34 10.18
N TYR A 46 -5.70 -5.09 11.24
CA TYR A 46 -4.71 -5.39 12.27
C TYR A 46 -3.49 -6.11 11.66
N GLY A 47 -2.28 -5.65 11.96
CA GLY A 47 -1.04 -6.18 11.39
C GLY A 47 -0.68 -5.60 10.01
N GLU A 48 -1.45 -4.65 9.48
CA GLU A 48 -1.16 -4.00 8.20
C GLU A 48 -0.04 -2.97 8.36
N TYR A 49 1.01 -3.05 7.52
CA TYR A 49 2.12 -2.09 7.51
C TYR A 49 1.81 -0.92 6.59
N HIS A 50 2.01 0.32 7.08
CA HIS A 50 1.77 1.55 6.33
C HIS A 50 2.79 2.66 6.67
N TYR A 51 2.91 3.67 5.83
CA TYR A 51 3.89 4.77 5.95
C TYR A 51 3.23 6.10 6.35
N HIS A 52 3.94 6.91 7.15
CA HIS A 52 3.59 8.29 7.52
C HIS A 52 4.80 9.18 7.20
N ASN A 53 4.62 10.20 6.35
CA ASN A 53 5.69 11.15 6.08
C ASN A 53 5.31 12.52 6.63
N GLY A 54 6.03 12.98 7.66
CA GLY A 54 5.83 14.28 8.27
C GLY A 54 6.51 15.39 7.45
N GLY A 55 5.71 16.34 6.95
CA GLY A 55 6.21 17.61 6.41
C GLY A 55 5.36 18.28 5.33
N SER A 56 4.22 18.88 5.75
CA SER A 56 3.51 20.07 5.22
C SER A 56 3.14 20.29 3.73
N SER A 57 1.89 20.75 3.57
CA SER A 57 1.23 21.48 2.44
C SER A 57 0.72 20.63 1.26
N SER A 58 -0.46 20.82 0.66
CA SER A 58 -1.45 21.91 0.68
C SER A 58 -2.83 21.42 0.19
N SER A 59 -3.85 22.14 0.64
CA SER A 59 -5.31 22.08 0.41
C SER A 59 -5.83 22.01 -1.03
N SER A 60 -7.01 21.36 -1.20
CA SER A 60 -8.24 21.91 -1.85
C SER A 60 -9.28 20.79 -2.03
N SER A 61 -10.33 20.73 -1.20
CA SER A 61 -11.69 21.30 -1.41
C SER A 61 -12.66 20.36 -2.16
N GLY A 62 -13.76 19.98 -1.49
CA GLY A 62 -14.93 19.33 -2.11
C GLY A 62 -15.90 18.84 -1.04
N GLY A 63 -17.00 19.58 -0.85
CA GLY A 63 -17.86 19.49 0.32
C GLY A 63 -18.96 18.40 0.30
N SER A 64 -19.54 18.28 1.50
CA SER A 64 -20.94 17.98 1.83
C SER A 64 -21.54 16.63 1.43
N ALA A 65 -21.82 15.79 2.42
CA ALA A 65 -23.20 15.40 2.73
C ALA A 65 -23.30 14.84 4.16
N ALA A 66 -24.21 15.41 4.94
CA ALA A 66 -24.61 14.96 6.25
C ALA A 66 -25.31 13.59 6.19
N SER A 67 -25.10 12.75 7.20
CA SER A 67 -26.11 11.79 7.66
C SER A 67 -25.86 11.46 9.13
N LYS A 68 -26.76 11.95 9.97
CA LYS A 68 -26.97 11.52 11.36
C LYS A 68 -27.17 10.01 11.40
N SER A 69 -26.63 9.33 12.41
CA SER A 69 -27.29 8.20 13.09
C SER A 69 -26.49 7.78 14.32
N SER A 70 -27.03 8.15 15.48
CA SER A 70 -27.29 7.31 16.65
C SER A 70 -26.23 6.32 17.12
N ALA A 71 -25.70 6.59 18.32
CA ALA A 71 -25.00 5.64 19.17
C ALA A 71 -25.81 4.35 19.42
N PRO A 72 -25.11 3.26 19.76
CA PRO A 72 -25.47 2.58 21.00
C PRO A 72 -24.28 2.37 21.94
N LYS A 73 -24.68 2.25 23.21
CA LYS A 73 -23.92 2.01 24.43
C LYS A 73 -22.89 0.88 24.30
N SER A 74 -21.73 1.19 24.88
CA SER A 74 -20.87 0.32 25.71
C SER A 74 -21.50 -1.02 26.10
N SER A 75 -20.93 -2.11 25.60
CA SER A 75 -20.81 -3.37 26.33
C SER A 75 -19.34 -3.73 26.41
N SER A 76 -18.83 -3.67 27.64
CA SER A 76 -17.53 -4.15 28.05
C SER A 76 -17.37 -5.63 27.69
N SER A 77 -16.51 -5.94 26.73
CA SER A 77 -15.96 -7.28 26.56
C SER A 77 -14.46 -7.18 26.68
N SER A 78 -13.96 -7.81 27.74
CA SER A 78 -12.56 -7.88 28.16
C SER A 78 -11.64 -8.14 26.97
N ALA A 79 -10.80 -7.15 26.65
CA ALA A 79 -9.87 -7.18 25.54
C ALA A 79 -8.76 -8.20 25.82
N SER A 80 -9.01 -9.44 25.40
CA SER A 80 -7.97 -10.42 25.17
C SER A 80 -7.12 -9.91 24.02
N LYS A 81 -5.91 -9.43 24.32
CA LYS A 81 -4.88 -9.01 23.35
C LYS A 81 -4.87 -9.98 22.15
N PRO A 82 -5.22 -9.56 20.91
CA PRO A 82 -5.10 -10.42 19.75
C PRO A 82 -3.62 -10.79 19.61
N LYS A 83 -3.30 -12.07 19.78
CA LYS A 83 -2.00 -12.62 19.40
C LYS A 83 -1.78 -12.23 17.93
N GLU A 84 -0.68 -11.54 17.67
CA GLU A 84 -0.19 -11.18 16.34
C GLU A 84 -0.16 -12.44 15.46
N SER A 85 -1.20 -12.66 14.65
CA SER A 85 -1.17 -13.69 13.63
C SER A 85 -0.37 -13.12 12.47
N LYS A 86 0.93 -13.44 12.43
CA LYS A 86 1.78 -13.30 11.24
C LYS A 86 0.93 -13.68 10.01
N PRO A 87 0.83 -12.84 8.97
CA PRO A 87 0.08 -13.21 7.77
C PRO A 87 0.59 -14.57 7.30
N ALA A 88 -0.34 -15.52 7.14
CA ALA A 88 -0.01 -16.89 6.77
C ALA A 88 0.35 -16.89 5.29
N TYR A 89 1.63 -16.74 5.00
CA TYR A 89 2.19 -17.02 3.70
C TYR A 89 3.02 -18.30 3.77
N VAL A 90 3.02 -19.05 2.66
CA VAL A 90 3.82 -20.25 2.50
C VAL A 90 4.77 -20.06 1.34
N LYS A 91 5.94 -20.68 1.40
CA LYS A 91 6.83 -20.76 0.23
C LYS A 91 6.08 -21.48 -0.89
N SER A 92 6.08 -20.91 -2.09
CA SER A 92 5.31 -21.49 -3.20
C SER A 92 6.08 -22.58 -3.95
N GLY A 93 7.41 -22.60 -3.84
CA GLY A 93 8.26 -23.44 -4.67
C GLY A 93 8.15 -23.12 -6.17
N LEU A 94 7.55 -21.98 -6.51
CA LEU A 94 7.23 -21.57 -7.87
C LEU A 94 8.51 -21.30 -8.65
N LYS A 95 8.68 -21.98 -9.77
CA LYS A 95 9.74 -21.67 -10.75
C LYS A 95 9.24 -20.60 -11.69
N VAL A 96 9.97 -19.51 -11.86
CA VAL A 96 9.58 -18.44 -12.78
C VAL A 96 10.54 -18.41 -13.96
N PHE A 97 9.99 -18.33 -15.16
CA PHE A 97 10.73 -18.19 -16.42
C PHE A 97 10.32 -16.90 -17.09
N ILE A 98 11.28 -16.11 -17.57
CA ILE A 98 11.04 -14.87 -18.33
C ILE A 98 11.71 -15.03 -19.68
N ASN A 99 10.93 -14.94 -20.76
CA ASN A 99 11.37 -15.17 -22.14
C ASN A 99 12.14 -16.49 -22.29
N GLY A 100 11.62 -17.56 -21.69
CA GLY A 100 12.20 -18.90 -21.72
C GLY A 100 13.37 -19.14 -20.73
N SER A 101 13.94 -18.09 -20.13
CA SER A 101 15.07 -18.20 -19.21
C SER A 101 14.60 -18.25 -17.76
N ALA A 102 15.11 -19.21 -16.98
CA ALA A 102 14.79 -19.32 -15.55
C ALA A 102 15.22 -18.05 -14.78
N LEU A 103 14.40 -17.62 -13.83
CA LEU A 103 14.68 -16.53 -12.92
C LEU A 103 15.05 -17.10 -11.54
N GLN A 104 16.24 -16.73 -11.06
CA GLN A 104 16.68 -17.03 -9.71
C GLN A 104 16.34 -15.84 -8.80
N PHE A 105 15.66 -16.12 -7.70
CA PHE A 105 15.32 -15.10 -6.72
C PHE A 105 16.31 -15.13 -5.55
N GLY A 106 16.65 -13.95 -5.01
CA GLY A 106 17.36 -13.87 -3.72
C GLY A 106 16.45 -14.25 -2.55
N SER A 107 15.14 -14.19 -2.74
CA SER A 107 14.14 -14.65 -1.77
C SER A 107 13.04 -15.45 -2.45
N ASP A 108 12.65 -16.58 -1.89
CA ASP A 108 11.68 -17.47 -2.52
C ASP A 108 10.34 -16.75 -2.79
N PRO A 109 9.69 -17.02 -3.94
CA PRO A 109 8.29 -16.69 -4.14
C PRO A 109 7.40 -17.34 -3.08
N ILE A 110 6.30 -16.67 -2.77
CA ILE A 110 5.36 -17.09 -1.71
C ILE A 110 3.93 -17.10 -2.24
N ILE A 111 3.06 -17.83 -1.55
CA ILE A 111 1.61 -17.74 -1.73
C ILE A 111 1.02 -17.05 -0.51
N GLU A 112 0.25 -15.99 -0.74
CA GLU A 112 -0.61 -15.34 0.24
C GLU A 112 -2.01 -15.21 -0.36
N ASN A 113 -3.05 -15.63 0.36
CA ASN A 113 -4.45 -15.57 -0.11
C ASN A 113 -4.63 -16.15 -1.52
N ASN A 114 -4.09 -17.36 -1.75
CA ASN A 114 -4.15 -18.05 -3.05
C ASN A 114 -3.50 -17.27 -4.22
N THR A 115 -2.69 -16.25 -3.94
CA THR A 115 -2.01 -15.41 -4.92
C THR A 115 -0.51 -15.62 -4.84
N ASN A 116 0.13 -15.89 -5.98
CA ASN A 116 1.58 -15.96 -6.07
C ASN A 116 2.18 -14.55 -6.03
N LEU A 117 2.99 -14.33 -5.00
CA LEU A 117 3.75 -13.12 -4.74
C LEU A 117 5.23 -13.40 -5.04
N VAL A 118 5.84 -12.53 -5.83
CA VAL A 118 7.25 -12.64 -6.23
C VAL A 118 8.03 -11.40 -5.76
N PRO A 119 9.33 -11.55 -5.45
CA PRO A 119 10.21 -10.41 -5.23
C PRO A 119 10.20 -9.45 -6.42
N LEU A 120 9.87 -8.18 -6.16
CA LEU A 120 9.72 -7.14 -7.17
C LEU A 120 11.01 -6.89 -7.96
N ARG A 121 12.15 -6.90 -7.28
CA ARG A 121 13.41 -6.43 -7.86
C ARG A 121 13.86 -7.32 -9.01
N GLU A 122 13.97 -8.61 -8.75
CA GLU A 122 14.49 -9.60 -9.69
C GLU A 122 13.57 -9.75 -10.91
N ILE A 123 12.24 -9.74 -10.71
CA ILE A 123 11.30 -9.80 -11.82
C ILE A 123 11.35 -8.52 -12.67
N ALA A 124 11.44 -7.34 -12.06
CA ALA A 124 11.52 -6.08 -12.80
C ALA A 124 12.80 -5.98 -13.63
N GLU A 125 13.95 -6.27 -13.02
CA GLU A 125 15.26 -6.23 -13.69
C GLU A 125 15.29 -7.19 -14.89
N ARG A 126 14.78 -8.42 -14.74
CA ARG A 126 14.73 -9.40 -15.84
C ARG A 126 13.73 -9.08 -16.94
N MET A 127 12.69 -8.32 -16.62
CA MET A 127 11.73 -7.81 -17.61
C MET A 127 12.19 -6.49 -18.24
N GLY A 128 13.36 -5.96 -17.87
CA GLY A 128 13.89 -4.69 -18.39
C GLY A 128 13.09 -3.47 -17.92
N ALA A 129 12.39 -3.58 -16.78
CA ALA A 129 11.58 -2.50 -16.23
C ALA A 129 12.37 -1.64 -15.23
N GLN A 130 12.21 -0.32 -15.31
CA GLN A 130 12.69 0.60 -14.28
C GLN A 130 11.72 0.63 -13.10
N VAL A 131 12.26 0.55 -11.88
CA VAL A 131 11.51 0.68 -10.63
C VAL A 131 11.87 1.98 -9.92
N SER A 132 10.86 2.75 -9.54
CA SER A 132 11.00 3.93 -8.70
C SER A 132 10.22 3.75 -7.40
N TRP A 133 10.76 4.31 -6.31
CA TRP A 133 10.14 4.24 -5.00
C TRP A 133 9.86 5.63 -4.47
N ASN A 134 8.58 5.93 -4.24
CA ASN A 134 8.16 7.09 -3.48
C ASN A 134 7.90 6.68 -2.03
N LYS A 135 8.91 6.90 -1.19
CA LYS A 135 8.87 6.60 0.24
C LYS A 135 7.73 7.32 0.99
N SER A 136 7.41 8.55 0.59
CA SER A 136 6.36 9.35 1.22
C SER A 136 4.98 8.77 1.01
N ALA A 137 4.70 8.33 -0.22
CA ALA A 137 3.40 7.81 -0.62
C ALA A 137 3.29 6.29 -0.42
N GLY A 138 4.39 5.62 -0.06
CA GLY A 138 4.45 4.17 -0.08
C GLY A 138 4.24 3.58 -1.49
N ALA A 139 4.56 4.34 -2.53
CA ALA A 139 4.22 4.02 -3.92
C ALA A 139 5.43 3.53 -4.72
N ILE A 140 5.22 2.46 -5.46
CA ILE A 140 6.15 1.77 -6.34
C ILE A 140 5.75 2.13 -7.77
N GLY A 141 6.56 2.92 -8.46
CA GLY A 141 6.45 3.11 -9.90
C GLY A 141 7.22 2.03 -10.63
N VAL A 142 6.63 1.46 -11.68
CA VAL A 142 7.28 0.48 -12.55
C VAL A 142 7.00 0.90 -13.99
N GLN A 143 8.05 0.99 -14.80
CA GLN A 143 7.98 1.46 -16.18
C GLN A 143 8.75 0.48 -17.08
N ARG A 144 8.14 0.07 -18.19
CA ARG A 144 8.83 -0.59 -19.32
C ARG A 144 8.26 -0.01 -20.60
N GLU A 145 9.07 0.65 -21.42
CA GLU A 145 8.61 1.28 -22.67
C GLU A 145 7.36 2.17 -22.43
N ASN A 146 6.25 1.90 -23.12
CA ASN A 146 4.96 2.59 -22.97
C ASN A 146 4.10 2.06 -21.81
N TYR A 147 4.51 0.98 -21.13
CA TYR A 147 3.82 0.41 -19.98
C TYR A 147 4.24 1.11 -18.69
N LYS A 148 3.25 1.67 -17.99
CA LYS A 148 3.39 2.31 -16.68
C LYS A 148 2.48 1.62 -15.68
N MET A 149 3.04 1.26 -14.55
CA MET A 149 2.30 0.71 -13.43
C MET A 149 2.69 1.41 -12.14
N THR A 150 1.70 1.78 -11.33
CA THR A 150 1.92 2.28 -9.97
C THR A 150 1.21 1.38 -8.98
N LEU A 151 1.95 0.83 -8.02
CA LEU A 151 1.43 0.04 -6.92
C LEU A 151 1.67 0.77 -5.60
N THR A 152 0.78 0.63 -4.63
CA THR A 152 0.99 1.18 -3.28
C THR A 152 1.03 0.05 -2.27
N LEU A 153 2.01 0.05 -1.37
CA LEU A 153 2.13 -0.98 -0.34
C LEU A 153 0.85 -1.05 0.51
N GLY A 154 0.34 -2.27 0.74
CA GLY A 154 -0.89 -2.51 1.49
C GLY A 154 -2.19 -2.22 0.71
N SER A 155 -2.13 -1.43 -0.36
CA SER A 155 -3.29 -1.09 -1.18
C SER A 155 -3.64 -2.17 -2.18
N LYS A 156 -4.94 -2.46 -2.31
CA LYS A 156 -5.49 -3.28 -3.39
C LYS A 156 -5.77 -2.49 -4.67
N THR A 157 -5.46 -1.20 -4.69
CA THR A 157 -5.59 -0.39 -5.91
C THR A 157 -4.25 -0.32 -6.62
N VAL A 158 -4.23 -0.70 -7.88
CA VAL A 158 -3.10 -0.55 -8.80
C VAL A 158 -3.50 0.40 -9.92
N TYR A 159 -2.55 1.15 -10.48
CA TYR A 159 -2.78 1.99 -11.65
C TYR A 159 -2.00 1.46 -12.83
N TYR A 160 -2.66 1.22 -13.95
CA TYR A 160 -2.06 0.86 -15.24
C TYR A 160 -2.26 2.00 -16.22
N ASN A 161 -1.18 2.63 -16.67
CA ASN A 161 -1.22 3.79 -17.57
C ASN A 161 -2.21 4.87 -17.08
N GLY A 162 -2.28 5.08 -15.76
CA GLY A 162 -3.18 6.03 -15.10
C GLY A 162 -4.59 5.51 -14.78
N LYS A 163 -4.97 4.31 -15.25
CA LYS A 163 -6.28 3.71 -14.95
C LYS A 163 -6.22 2.81 -13.72
N ALA A 164 -7.11 3.06 -12.76
CA ALA A 164 -7.17 2.29 -11.53
C ALA A 164 -7.83 0.91 -11.74
N GLU A 165 -7.32 -0.11 -11.06
CA GLU A 165 -7.91 -1.45 -10.98
C GLU A 165 -7.72 -2.03 -9.56
N THR A 166 -8.65 -2.88 -9.14
CA THR A 166 -8.58 -3.58 -7.85
C THR A 166 -7.95 -4.96 -8.03
N ILE A 167 -6.99 -5.31 -7.17
CA ILE A 167 -6.26 -6.59 -7.19
C ILE A 167 -6.57 -7.45 -5.96
N ALA A 168 -6.40 -8.77 -6.10
CA ALA A 168 -6.75 -9.73 -5.05
C ALA A 168 -5.88 -9.57 -3.78
N ALA A 169 -4.57 -9.48 -3.98
CA ALA A 169 -3.57 -9.30 -2.92
C ALA A 169 -2.77 -8.01 -3.15
N PRO A 170 -2.58 -7.18 -2.11
CA PRO A 170 -1.77 -5.96 -2.23
C PRO A 170 -0.27 -6.29 -2.27
N PRO A 171 0.58 -5.38 -2.78
CA PRO A 171 2.02 -5.43 -2.56
C PRO A 171 2.34 -5.37 -1.07
N ARG A 172 3.34 -6.14 -0.61
CA ARG A 172 3.75 -6.17 0.80
C ARG A 172 5.26 -6.22 0.94
N VAL A 173 5.74 -5.80 2.11
CA VAL A 173 7.14 -5.98 2.49
C VAL A 173 7.21 -7.13 3.51
N ILE A 174 8.00 -8.15 3.21
CA ILE A 174 8.21 -9.32 4.07
C ILE A 174 9.72 -9.48 4.22
N ASN A 175 10.21 -9.44 5.46
CA ASN A 175 11.65 -9.53 5.79
C ASN A 175 12.51 -8.53 4.98
N GLY A 176 11.99 -7.33 4.73
CA GLY A 176 12.70 -6.28 3.98
C GLY A 176 12.66 -6.44 2.45
N VAL A 177 12.00 -7.47 1.92
CA VAL A 177 11.80 -7.69 0.49
C VAL A 177 10.39 -7.27 0.09
N THR A 178 10.27 -6.49 -0.98
CA THR A 178 8.97 -6.12 -1.55
C THR A 178 8.47 -7.22 -2.45
N TYR A 179 7.30 -7.77 -2.11
CA TYR A 179 6.58 -8.78 -2.85
C TYR A 179 5.41 -8.16 -3.60
N VAL A 180 5.24 -8.56 -4.86
CA VAL A 180 4.15 -8.11 -5.73
C VAL A 180 3.41 -9.30 -6.35
N PRO A 181 2.10 -9.19 -6.60
CA PRO A 181 1.38 -10.26 -7.27
C PRO A 181 1.88 -10.42 -8.70
N VAL A 182 2.31 -11.63 -9.06
CA VAL A 182 2.99 -11.86 -10.34
C VAL A 182 2.09 -11.57 -11.55
N GLN A 183 0.80 -11.87 -11.45
CA GLN A 183 -0.20 -11.57 -12.49
C GLN A 183 -0.36 -10.06 -12.73
N VAL A 184 -0.43 -9.30 -11.62
CA VAL A 184 -0.56 -7.84 -11.65
C VAL A 184 0.67 -7.22 -12.31
N PHE A 185 1.85 -7.76 -11.98
CA PHE A 185 3.13 -7.31 -12.50
C PHE A 185 3.29 -7.62 -14.00
N ALA A 186 3.02 -8.86 -14.42
CA ALA A 186 3.09 -9.28 -15.81
C ALA A 186 2.16 -8.43 -16.68
N ARG A 187 0.88 -8.31 -16.29
CA ARG A 187 -0.11 -7.49 -17.00
C ARG A 187 0.31 -6.03 -17.08
N GLY A 188 0.82 -5.46 -15.98
CA GLY A 188 1.23 -4.06 -15.93
C GLY A 188 2.39 -3.71 -16.85
N LEU A 189 3.16 -4.71 -17.27
CA LEU A 189 4.27 -4.57 -18.21
C LEU A 189 3.96 -5.13 -19.59
N GLY A 190 2.70 -5.45 -19.89
CA GLY A 190 2.29 -5.98 -21.19
C GLY A 190 2.70 -7.43 -21.45
N ALA A 191 3.12 -8.16 -20.43
CA ALA A 191 3.58 -9.53 -20.56
C ALA A 191 2.44 -10.54 -20.48
N SER A 192 2.56 -11.61 -21.26
CA SER A 192 1.70 -12.79 -21.19
C SER A 192 2.15 -13.74 -20.09
N LEU A 193 1.19 -14.45 -19.48
CA LEU A 193 1.42 -15.39 -18.39
C LEU A 193 0.86 -16.77 -18.71
N SER A 194 1.67 -17.81 -18.52
CA SER A 194 1.24 -19.20 -18.61
C SER A 194 1.74 -19.98 -17.40
N TYR A 195 0.88 -20.81 -16.80
CA TYR A 195 1.20 -21.63 -15.65
C TYR A 195 1.17 -23.12 -16.01
N ASP A 196 2.28 -23.80 -15.71
CA ASP A 196 2.43 -25.25 -15.83
C ASP A 196 2.32 -25.86 -14.43
N ALA A 197 1.19 -26.50 -14.17
CA ALA A 197 0.89 -27.11 -12.89
C ALA A 197 1.79 -28.32 -12.58
N SER A 198 2.14 -29.11 -13.59
CA SER A 198 2.98 -30.32 -13.43
C SER A 198 4.40 -29.96 -13.04
N ALA A 199 4.92 -28.85 -13.57
CA ALA A 199 6.27 -28.37 -13.26
C ALA A 199 6.32 -27.35 -12.10
N ASN A 200 5.16 -26.92 -11.57
CA ASN A 200 4.99 -25.75 -10.70
C ASN A 200 5.77 -24.54 -11.24
N ALA A 201 5.54 -24.24 -12.52
CA ALA A 201 6.32 -23.27 -13.27
C ALA A 201 5.43 -22.18 -13.89
N LEU A 202 5.82 -20.93 -13.70
CA LEU A 202 5.21 -19.77 -14.32
C LEU A 202 6.09 -19.24 -15.44
N ARG A 203 5.54 -19.10 -16.63
CA ARG A 203 6.20 -18.59 -17.82
C ARG A 203 5.66 -17.21 -18.15
N ILE A 204 6.55 -16.24 -18.19
CA ILE A 204 6.29 -14.84 -18.54
C ILE A 204 6.93 -14.57 -19.90
N THR A 205 6.16 -14.05 -20.84
CA THR A 205 6.63 -13.67 -22.19
C THR A 205 6.28 -12.22 -22.44
N LEU A 206 7.28 -11.40 -22.79
CA LEU A 206 7.13 -9.95 -23.01
C LEU A 206 6.50 -9.57 -24.35
#